data_AF-A0A1J3EVT6-F1
#
_entry.id   AF-A0A1J3EVT6-F1
#
_cell.length_a   1.000
_cell.length_b   1.000
_cell.length_c   1.000
_cell.angle_alpha   90.00
_cell.angle_beta   90.00
_cell.angle_gamma   90.00
#
_symmetry.space_group_name_H-M   'P 1'
#
loop_
_entity.id
_entity.type
_entity.pdbx_description
1 polymer ?
#
loop_
_entity_poly.entity_id
_entity_poly.type
_entity_poly.pdbx_seq_one_letter_code
_entity_poly.pdbx_strand_id
1 'polypeptide(L)'
;MPPGWSLGYCTIGASLNGSTYWFAQDETKPYSKSIVSLVRFDYSTEKSVLVPLPYQQRNHFDVTGLSVVKDEKLSVLLQLEDTSKTEIWVTNKIETTQVVSWSKVLAFHMRPGLQLYDQARFLLDDEKKVVMLAPTLFVMVMFFE
;
A
#
# COMPACT_ATOMS: atom_id res chain seq x y z
N MET A 1 -4.41 14.87 -10.02
CA MET A 1 -4.67 14.67 -8.58
C MET A 1 -6.11 15.10 -8.31
N PRO A 2 -6.90 14.35 -7.52
CA PRO A 2 -8.25 14.79 -7.16
C PRO A 2 -8.20 16.09 -6.33
N PRO A 3 -9.19 17.00 -6.47
CA PRO A 3 -9.24 18.23 -5.66
C PRO A 3 -9.27 17.93 -4.15
N GLY A 4 -8.44 18.63 -3.37
CA GLY A 4 -8.32 18.42 -1.91
C GLY A 4 -7.38 17.28 -1.50
N TRP A 5 -6.69 16.65 -2.46
CA TRP A 5 -5.71 15.59 -2.20
C TRP A 5 -4.31 16.02 -2.64
N SER A 6 -3.28 15.63 -1.89
CA SER A 6 -1.88 15.84 -2.25
C SER A 6 -1.05 14.58 -2.01
N LEU A 7 0.18 14.54 -2.55
CA LEU A 7 1.10 13.40 -2.38
C LEU A 7 1.58 13.21 -0.93
N GLY A 8 1.38 14.20 -0.05
CA GLY A 8 2.00 14.21 1.28
C GLY A 8 3.52 13.99 1.20
N TYR A 9 4.07 13.30 2.20
CA TYR A 9 5.50 12.93 2.25
C TYR A 9 5.82 11.56 1.61
N CYS A 10 4.82 10.91 0.99
CA CYS A 10 4.97 9.55 0.50
C CYS A 10 5.32 9.54 -1.00
N THR A 11 6.53 9.08 -1.33
CA THR A 11 6.98 8.92 -2.73
C THR A 11 6.78 7.50 -3.26
N ILE A 12 6.05 6.65 -2.52
CA ILE A 12 5.81 5.27 -2.92
C ILE A 12 4.79 5.25 -4.06
N GLY A 13 5.21 4.68 -5.19
CA GLY A 13 4.36 4.48 -6.34
C GLY A 13 4.64 3.17 -7.06
N ALA A 14 3.65 2.71 -7.82
CA ALA A 14 3.73 1.53 -8.66
C ALA A 14 3.01 1.78 -9.98
N SER A 15 3.46 1.15 -11.07
CA SER A 15 2.77 1.19 -12.36
C SER A 15 2.22 -0.20 -12.68
N LEU A 16 0.96 -0.24 -13.11
CA LEU A 16 0.26 -1.47 -13.45
C LEU A 16 -0.75 -1.18 -14.57
N ASN A 17 -0.77 -2.01 -15.61
CA ASN A 17 -1.73 -1.93 -16.72
C ASN A 17 -1.92 -0.52 -17.31
N GLY A 18 -0.80 0.19 -17.56
CA GLY A 18 -0.86 1.54 -18.13
C GLY A 18 -1.54 2.56 -17.22
N SER A 19 -1.54 2.32 -15.91
CA SER A 19 -1.92 3.28 -14.87
C SER A 19 -0.81 3.40 -13.84
N THR A 20 -0.70 4.55 -13.19
CA THR A 20 0.23 4.74 -12.06
C THR A 20 -0.56 4.93 -10.78
N TYR A 21 -0.07 4.31 -9.71
CA TYR A 21 -0.68 4.27 -8.41
C TYR A 21 0.29 4.87 -7.40
N TRP A 22 -0.21 5.72 -6.51
CA TRP A 22 0.58 6.30 -5.41
C TRP A 22 -0.33 6.67 -4.25
N PHE A 23 0.23 6.84 -3.06
CA PHE A 23 -0.55 7.28 -1.91
C PHE A 23 -0.78 8.79 -1.97
N ALA A 24 -1.99 9.19 -1.59
CA ALA A 24 -2.36 10.58 -1.42
C ALA A 24 -3.06 10.78 -0.09
N GLN A 25 -2.94 11.99 0.43
CA GLN A 25 -3.47 12.42 1.70
C GLN A 25 -4.62 13.41 1.46
N ASP A 26 -5.73 13.23 2.18
CA ASP A 26 -6.84 14.20 2.19
C ASP A 26 -6.46 15.42 3.03
N GLU A 27 -6.26 16.56 2.38
CA GLU A 27 -5.90 17.84 2.99
C GLU A 27 -7.12 18.59 3.55
N THR A 28 -8.34 18.13 3.25
CA THR A 28 -9.56 18.72 3.83
C THR A 28 -9.75 18.34 5.30
N LYS A 29 -8.94 17.41 5.81
CA LYS A 29 -8.95 16.94 7.20
C LYS A 29 -7.66 17.37 7.92
N PRO A 30 -7.74 17.69 9.23
CA PRO A 30 -6.54 17.91 10.02
C PRO A 30 -5.67 16.65 10.03
N TYR A 31 -4.35 16.81 10.15
CA TYR A 31 -3.36 15.73 10.08
C TYR A 31 -3.71 14.52 10.97
N SER A 32 -4.19 14.77 12.19
CA SER A 32 -4.63 13.73 13.14
C SER A 32 -5.86 12.91 12.72
N LYS A 33 -6.56 13.33 11.66
CA LYS A 33 -7.73 12.65 11.07
C LYS A 33 -7.57 12.46 9.57
N SER A 34 -6.38 12.69 9.04
CA SER A 34 -6.17 12.66 7.61
C SER A 34 -6.24 11.22 7.11
N ILE A 35 -7.00 11.02 6.05
CA ILE A 35 -7.23 9.70 5.44
C ILE A 35 -6.20 9.56 4.32
N VAL A 36 -5.42 8.49 4.36
CA VAL A 36 -4.58 8.08 3.23
C VAL A 36 -5.41 7.21 2.30
N SER A 37 -5.29 7.45 1.00
CA SER A 37 -5.87 6.58 -0.03
C SER A 37 -4.89 6.39 -1.16
N LEU A 38 -5.11 5.34 -1.95
CA LEU A 38 -4.35 5.17 -3.17
C LEU A 38 -5.01 5.98 -4.29
N VAL A 39 -4.24 6.75 -5.03
CA VAL A 39 -4.70 7.44 -6.24
C VAL A 39 -4.22 6.65 -7.44
N ARG A 40 -5.15 6.26 -8.31
CA ARG A 40 -4.87 5.75 -9.64
C ARG A 40 -4.91 6.91 -10.62
N PHE A 41 -3.87 7.07 -11.43
CA PHE A 41 -3.90 7.90 -12.62
C PHE A 41 -3.94 7.01 -13.86
N ASP A 42 -5.04 7.10 -14.59
CA ASP A 42 -5.26 6.35 -15.81
C ASP A 42 -4.84 7.21 -17.01
N TYR A 43 -3.74 6.85 -17.67
CA TYR A 43 -3.20 7.59 -18.81
C TYR A 43 -4.12 7.53 -20.04
N SER A 44 -5.01 6.53 -20.14
CA SER A 44 -5.92 6.41 -21.28
C SER A 44 -7.07 7.42 -21.21
N THR A 45 -7.47 7.82 -20.01
CA THR A 45 -8.58 8.77 -19.79
C THR A 45 -8.12 10.10 -19.21
N GLU A 46 -6.82 10.22 -18.90
CA GLU A 46 -6.19 11.35 -18.20
C GLU A 46 -6.90 11.73 -16.89
N LYS A 47 -7.46 10.73 -16.20
CA LYS A 47 -8.22 10.93 -14.97
C LYS A 47 -7.53 10.31 -13.77
N SER A 48 -7.62 11.01 -12.64
CA SER A 48 -7.25 10.48 -11.34
C SER A 48 -8.48 10.00 -10.58
N VAL A 49 -8.43 8.75 -10.09
CA VAL A 49 -9.51 8.12 -9.32
C VAL A 49 -8.95 7.63 -7.99
N LEU A 50 -9.73 7.80 -6.92
CA LEU A 50 -9.39 7.27 -5.61
C LEU A 50 -9.69 5.77 -5.57
N VAL A 51 -8.72 5.01 -5.07
CA VAL A 51 -8.83 3.60 -4.77
C VAL A 51 -8.79 3.48 -3.24
N PRO A 52 -9.91 3.05 -2.61
CA PRO A 52 -9.96 2.91 -1.17
C PRO A 52 -8.96 1.85 -0.71
N LEU A 53 -8.28 2.12 0.40
CA LEU A 53 -7.41 1.15 1.06
C LEU A 53 -8.23 0.04 1.74
N PRO A 54 -7.61 -1.11 2.10
CA PRO A 54 -8.29 -2.18 2.81
C PRO A 54 -9.00 -1.73 4.10
N TYR A 55 -8.54 -0.62 4.69
CA TYR A 55 -9.13 0.00 5.87
C TYR A 55 -9.27 1.51 5.68
N GLN A 56 -10.36 2.08 6.22
CA GLN A 56 -10.63 3.52 6.22
C GLN A 56 -10.78 4.12 7.64
N GLN A 57 -10.34 3.44 8.71
CA GLN A 57 -10.64 3.87 10.09
C GLN A 57 -9.46 3.89 11.09
N ARG A 58 -9.39 5.04 11.79
CA ARG A 58 -9.01 5.41 13.18
C ARG A 58 -7.76 4.84 13.87
N ASN A 59 -7.14 3.78 13.35
CA ASN A 59 -5.85 3.33 13.86
C ASN A 59 -4.75 3.96 13.01
N HIS A 60 -3.73 4.51 13.66
CA HIS A 60 -2.55 5.08 13.02
C HIS A 60 -1.74 3.93 12.41
N PHE A 61 -2.11 3.53 11.19
CA PHE A 61 -1.28 2.67 10.36
C PHE A 61 -0.39 3.56 9.51
N ASP A 62 0.89 3.28 9.54
CA ASP A 62 1.80 3.77 8.52
C ASP A 62 1.66 2.89 7.28
N VAL A 63 1.34 3.54 6.17
CA VAL A 63 1.35 2.90 4.86
C VAL A 63 2.81 2.88 4.40
N THR A 64 3.39 1.70 4.40
CA THR A 64 4.85 1.56 4.38
C THR A 64 5.37 0.99 3.07
N GLY A 65 4.51 0.44 2.21
CA GLY A 65 4.91 -0.11 0.91
C GLY A 65 3.75 -0.27 -0.07
N LEU A 66 4.06 -0.17 -1.36
CA LEU A 66 3.21 -0.53 -2.49
C LEU A 66 4.06 -1.35 -3.48
N SER A 67 3.51 -2.46 -3.97
CA SER A 67 4.16 -3.30 -4.97
C SER A 67 3.14 -3.88 -5.94
N VAL A 68 3.62 -4.29 -7.11
CA VAL A 68 2.87 -5.08 -8.09
C VAL A 68 3.10 -6.56 -7.80
N VAL A 69 2.07 -7.38 -7.97
CA VAL A 69 2.14 -8.84 -7.88
C VAL A 69 1.75 -9.42 -9.24
N LYS A 70 2.70 -10.14 -9.85
CA LYS A 70 2.55 -10.84 -11.15
C LYS A 70 2.01 -9.97 -12.29
N ASP A 71 2.32 -8.67 -12.28
CA ASP A 71 1.83 -7.71 -13.28
C ASP A 71 0.30 -7.67 -13.44
N GLU A 72 -0.46 -8.11 -12.44
CA GLU A 72 -1.93 -8.19 -12.49
C GLU A 72 -2.63 -7.58 -11.28
N LYS A 73 -1.96 -7.55 -10.12
CA LYS A 73 -2.54 -7.11 -8.84
C LYS A 73 -1.63 -6.09 -8.18
N LEU A 74 -2.19 -5.32 -7.25
CA LEU A 74 -1.43 -4.51 -6.32
C LEU A 74 -1.37 -5.19 -4.96
N SER A 75 -0.29 -4.91 -4.23
CA SER A 75 -0.16 -5.25 -2.83
C SER A 75 0.27 -4.05 -2.02
N VAL A 76 -0.23 -3.93 -0.79
CA VAL A 76 0.19 -2.91 0.17
C VAL A 76 0.69 -3.54 1.45
N LEU A 77 1.69 -2.88 2.04
CA LEU A 77 2.26 -3.21 3.34
C LEU A 77 1.83 -2.14 4.35
N LEU A 78 1.11 -2.56 5.38
CA LEU A 78 0.55 -1.68 6.41
C LEU A 78 1.11 -2.08 7.77
N GLN A 79 1.60 -1.11 8.55
CA GLN A 79 2.09 -1.37 9.91
C GLN A 79 1.33 -0.49 10.92
N LEU A 80 0.82 -1.08 12.01
CA LEU A 80 0.27 -0.30 13.13
C LEU A 80 1.41 0.33 13.93
N GLU A 81 1.32 1.64 14.15
CA GLU A 81 2.28 2.43 14.94
C GLU A 81 2.45 1.87 16.36
N ASP A 82 1.34 1.59 17.05
CA ASP A 82 1.36 1.19 18.48
C ASP A 82 1.86 -0.23 18.75
N THR A 83 1.69 -1.15 17.80
CA THR A 83 1.88 -2.60 18.06
C THR A 83 2.94 -3.26 17.18
N SER A 84 3.52 -2.54 16.22
CA SER A 84 4.41 -3.10 15.18
C SER A 84 3.77 -4.25 14.37
N LYS A 85 2.47 -4.48 14.54
CA LYS A 85 1.71 -5.46 13.77
C LYS A 85 1.67 -5.01 12.31
N THR A 86 2.19 -5.86 11.46
CA THR A 86 2.38 -5.62 10.04
C THR A 86 1.48 -6.56 9.25
N GLU A 87 0.78 -6.02 8.27
CA GLU A 87 -0.17 -6.74 7.43
C GLU A 87 0.15 -6.51 5.95
N ILE A 88 0.01 -7.56 5.15
CA ILE A 88 0.10 -7.49 3.69
C ILE A 88 -1.26 -7.78 3.11
N TRP A 89 -1.70 -6.89 2.24
CA TRP A 89 -2.96 -6.96 1.54
C TRP A 89 -2.72 -6.99 0.04
N VAL A 90 -3.52 -7.77 -0.68
CA VAL A 90 -3.44 -7.90 -2.13
C VAL A 90 -4.80 -7.62 -2.72
N THR A 91 -4.84 -6.92 -3.86
CA THR A 91 -6.08 -6.69 -4.58
C THR A 91 -6.55 -7.96 -5.29
N ASN A 92 -7.82 -8.00 -5.68
CA ASN A 92 -8.20 -8.78 -6.86
C ASN A 92 -7.39 -8.32 -8.10
N LYS A 93 -7.44 -9.11 -9.18
CA LYS A 93 -6.89 -8.67 -10.47
C LYS A 93 -7.48 -7.32 -10.87
N ILE A 94 -6.63 -6.36 -11.20
CA ILE A 94 -7.07 -5.00 -11.53
C ILE A 94 -7.34 -4.92 -13.02
N GLU A 95 -8.63 -4.93 -13.35
CA GLU A 95 -9.16 -4.69 -14.69
C GLU A 95 -9.83 -3.31 -14.75
N THR A 96 -9.94 -2.73 -15.93
CA THR A 96 -10.32 -1.32 -16.12
C THR A 96 -11.69 -0.94 -15.56
N THR A 97 -12.62 -1.90 -15.46
CA THR A 97 -14.02 -1.68 -15.04
C THR A 97 -14.37 -2.32 -13.69
N GLN A 98 -13.46 -3.09 -13.11
CA GLN A 98 -13.76 -3.85 -11.89
C GLN A 98 -13.52 -3.02 -10.63
N VAL A 99 -14.42 -3.16 -9.65
CA VAL A 99 -14.23 -2.59 -8.32
C VAL A 99 -13.02 -3.28 -7.66
N VAL A 100 -12.08 -2.47 -7.17
CA VAL A 100 -10.92 -2.96 -6.43
C VAL A 100 -11.37 -3.44 -5.05
N SER A 101 -11.10 -4.70 -4.74
CA SER A 101 -11.29 -5.32 -3.44
C SER A 101 -9.96 -5.83 -2.90
N TRP A 102 -9.80 -5.82 -1.59
CA TRP A 102 -8.57 -6.20 -0.91
C TRP A 102 -8.76 -7.48 -0.10
N SER A 103 -7.77 -8.36 -0.14
CA SER A 103 -7.68 -9.58 0.67
C SER A 103 -6.39 -9.57 1.47
N LYS A 104 -6.48 -9.85 2.77
CA LYS A 104 -5.31 -10.01 3.64
C LYS A 104 -4.65 -11.35 3.32
N VAL A 105 -3.35 -11.33 3.04
CA VAL A 105 -2.59 -12.56 2.74
C VAL A 105 -1.62 -12.93 3.85
N LEU A 106 -1.14 -11.95 4.61
CA LEU A 106 -0.18 -12.19 5.70
C LEU A 106 -0.38 -11.15 6.81
N ALA A 107 -0.24 -11.60 8.06
CA ALA A 107 -0.14 -10.74 9.23
C ALA A 107 0.94 -11.28 10.17
N PHE A 108 1.83 -10.41 10.63
CA PHE A 108 2.94 -10.76 11.52
C PHE A 108 3.29 -9.57 12.41
N HIS A 109 4.13 -9.78 13.42
CA HIS A 109 4.65 -8.70 14.24
C HIS A 109 6.10 -8.46 13.87
N MET A 110 6.42 -7.22 13.50
CA MET A 110 7.81 -6.79 13.44
C MET A 110 8.40 -6.72 14.84
N ARG A 111 9.72 -6.86 14.95
CA ARG A 111 10.41 -6.71 16.24
C ARG A 111 10.06 -5.34 16.84
N PRO A 112 9.78 -5.25 18.14
CA PRO A 112 9.57 -3.96 18.79
C PRO A 112 10.73 -3.00 18.52
N GLY A 113 10.42 -1.76 18.14
CA GLY A 113 11.41 -0.75 17.74
C GLY A 113 11.78 -0.77 16.25
N LEU A 114 11.20 -1.68 15.46
CA LEU A 114 11.39 -1.75 14.01
C LEU A 114 10.16 -1.22 13.27
N GLN A 115 10.03 0.11 13.30
CA GLN A 115 9.02 0.81 12.53
C GLN A 115 9.55 1.06 11.11
N LEU A 116 8.71 0.77 10.12
CA LEU A 116 8.99 0.92 8.71
C LEU A 116 8.79 2.38 8.28
N TYR A 117 9.43 3.31 8.99
CA TYR A 117 9.27 4.76 8.79
C TYR A 117 9.65 5.23 7.37
N ASP A 118 10.53 4.49 6.69
CA ASP A 118 11.21 4.92 5.47
C ASP A 118 10.76 4.18 4.20
N GLN A 119 9.45 4.12 3.93
CA GLN A 119 8.95 3.61 2.64
C GLN A 119 9.55 2.25 2.26
N ALA A 120 9.31 1.24 3.11
CA ALA A 120 9.79 -0.11 2.90
C ALA A 120 9.51 -0.62 1.48
N ARG A 121 10.57 -1.04 0.80
CA ARG A 121 10.44 -1.80 -0.44
C ARG A 121 10.08 -3.22 -0.09
N PHE A 122 9.06 -3.76 -0.74
CA PHE A 122 8.69 -5.14 -0.56
C PHE A 122 8.26 -5.77 -1.88
N LEU A 123 8.45 -7.08 -1.97
CA LEU A 123 7.96 -7.92 -3.05
C LEU A 123 7.20 -9.10 -2.44
N LEU A 124 6.11 -9.49 -3.09
CA LEU A 124 5.31 -10.64 -2.73
C LEU A 124 5.23 -11.59 -3.92
N ASP A 125 5.56 -12.84 -3.69
CA ASP A 125 5.27 -13.97 -4.57
C ASP A 125 4.19 -14.82 -3.90
N ASP A 126 2.94 -14.69 -4.36
CA ASP A 126 1.78 -15.40 -3.80
C ASP A 126 1.73 -16.89 -4.17
N GLU A 127 2.53 -17.29 -5.16
CA GLU A 127 2.68 -18.65 -5.68
C GLU A 127 3.71 -19.44 -4.88
N LYS A 128 4.90 -18.85 -4.71
CA LYS A 128 5.97 -19.42 -3.88
C LYS A 128 5.74 -19.19 -2.39
N LYS A 129 4.72 -18.40 -2.04
CA LYS A 129 4.42 -17.97 -0.67
C LYS A 129 5.63 -17.32 0.00
N VAL A 130 6.27 -16.39 -0.71
CA VAL A 130 7.45 -15.66 -0.22
C VAL A 130 7.18 -14.17 -0.19
N VAL A 131 7.60 -13.53 0.90
CA VAL A 131 7.67 -12.08 1.01
C VAL A 131 9.12 -11.68 1.23
N MET A 132 9.60 -10.73 0.45
CA MET A 132 10.87 -10.06 0.69
C MET A 132 10.61 -8.62 1.13
N LEU A 133 11.14 -8.25 2.27
CA LEU A 133 11.09 -6.90 2.84
C LEU A 133 12.50 -6.34 2.90
N ALA A 134 12.69 -5.14 2.40
CA ALA A 134 13.96 -4.43 2.46
C ALA A 134 13.80 -3.08 3.18
N PRO A 135 13.75 -3.09 4.52
CA PRO A 135 13.97 -1.87 5.32
C PRO A 135 15.40 -1.35 5.12
N THR A 136 15.65 -0.09 5.50
CA THR A 136 16.90 0.64 5.25
C THR A 136 18.20 -0.09 5.66
N LEU A 137 18.14 -1.01 6.63
CA LEU A 137 19.33 -1.62 7.24
C LEU A 137 19.52 -3.12 6.97
N PHE A 138 18.52 -3.85 6.48
CA PHE A 138 18.60 -5.29 6.26
C PHE A 138 17.52 -5.77 5.29
N VAL A 139 17.63 -7.02 4.82
CA VAL A 139 16.58 -7.69 4.07
C VAL A 139 16.02 -8.83 4.91
N MET A 140 14.69 -8.92 4.99
CA MET A 140 13.97 -10.00 5.63
C MET A 140 13.19 -10.79 4.59
N VAL A 141 13.38 -12.12 4.58
CA VAL A 141 12.63 -13.04 3.73
C VAL A 141 11.74 -13.89 4.62
N MET A 142 10.45 -13.91 4.32
CA MET A 142 9.44 -14.71 5.04
C MET A 142 8.80 -15.71 4.09
N PHE A 143 8.56 -16.92 4.60
CA PHE A 143 7.78 -17.96 3.94
C PHE A 143 6.45 -18.10 4.69
N PHE A 144 5.35 -18.32 3.97
CA PHE A 144 4.03 -18.52 4.56
C PHE A 144 3.29 -19.70 3.89
N GLU A 145 2.17 -20.12 4.46
CA GLU A 145 1.33 -21.21 3.94
C GLU A 145 0.17 -20.66 3.08
#